data_AF-A0A7S2WLL7-F1
#
_entry.id   AF-A0A7S2WLL7-F1
#
_cell.length_a   1.000
_cell.length_b   1.000
_cell.length_c   1.000
_cell.angle_alpha   90.00
_cell.angle_beta   90.00
_cell.angle_gamma   90.00
#
_symmetry.space_group_name_H-M   'P 1'
#
loop_
_entity.id
_entity.type
_entity.pdbx_description
1 polymer ?
#
loop_
_entity_poly.entity_id
_entity_poly.type
_entity_poly.pdbx_seq_one_letter_code
_entity_poly.pdbx_strand_id
1 'polypeptide(L)'
;AFFTSHRSKISKYAALGVATFGPVGVDPNVKDTYGRILSSSPKKEWRNVDLIRPLLEAVGEDTPYLVETDVNAPAWAEYMYNNKNDNDGQLNKKISSIAYITVGTGVGVGLVIHGKPVHGMMHPEGGHVTVKPLSNDTFH
;
A
#
# COMPACT_ATOMS: atom_id res chain seq x y z
N ALA A 1 4.95 25.54 -0.11
CA ALA A 1 4.95 24.31 -0.96
C ALA A 1 3.51 23.91 -1.29
N PHE A 2 3.27 23.12 -2.35
CA PHE A 2 1.95 22.73 -2.87
C PHE A 2 0.99 22.18 -1.80
N PHE A 3 1.45 21.31 -0.91
CA PHE A 3 0.59 20.71 0.13
C PHE A 3 0.15 21.74 1.19
N THR A 4 1.05 22.65 1.58
CA THR A 4 0.73 23.72 2.53
C THR A 4 -0.37 24.65 2.02
N SER A 5 -0.41 24.93 0.72
CA SER A 5 -1.44 25.81 0.13
C SER A 5 -2.80 25.14 -0.03
N HIS A 6 -2.86 23.80 0.04
CA HIS A 6 -4.10 23.01 -0.15
C HIS A 6 -4.55 22.29 1.12
N ARG A 7 -3.95 22.59 2.28
CA ARG A 7 -4.33 21.93 3.53
C ARG A 7 -5.72 22.38 4.00
N SER A 8 -6.45 21.46 4.63
CA SER A 8 -7.71 21.78 5.31
C SER A 8 -7.50 22.77 6.47
N LYS A 9 -8.55 23.46 6.90
CA LYS A 9 -8.51 24.38 8.06
C LYS A 9 -8.49 23.66 9.43
N ILE A 10 -8.17 22.36 9.46
CA ILE A 10 -8.08 21.59 10.70
C ILE A 10 -6.82 22.02 11.46
N SER A 11 -6.91 22.09 12.78
CA SER A 11 -5.83 22.55 13.66
C SER A 11 -4.69 21.54 13.80
N LYS A 12 -5.00 20.24 13.80
CA LYS A 12 -4.01 19.15 13.93
C LYS A 12 -4.53 17.84 13.35
N TYR A 13 -3.68 17.12 12.61
CA TYR A 13 -3.97 15.75 12.17
C TYR A 13 -3.55 14.76 13.25
N ALA A 14 -4.39 13.73 13.49
CA ALA A 14 -4.09 12.70 14.48
C ALA A 14 -3.01 11.72 13.99
N ALA A 15 -3.02 11.41 12.68
CA ALA A 15 -2.03 10.59 12.00
C ALA A 15 -2.10 10.83 10.49
N LEU A 16 -1.08 10.36 9.76
CA LEU A 16 -0.98 10.35 8.30
C LEU A 16 -0.79 8.90 7.80
N GLY A 17 -1.65 8.46 6.89
CA GLY A 17 -1.47 7.19 6.16
C GLY A 17 -1.10 7.47 4.71
N VAL A 18 -0.06 6.83 4.19
CA VAL A 18 0.35 6.93 2.79
C VAL A 18 0.33 5.54 2.16
N ALA A 19 -0.55 5.35 1.18
CA ALA A 19 -0.55 4.19 0.30
C ALA A 19 0.01 4.62 -1.07
N THR A 20 1.01 3.92 -1.59
CA THR A 20 1.70 4.33 -2.81
C THR A 20 2.23 3.15 -3.62
N PHE A 21 2.50 3.40 -4.90
CA PHE A 21 3.10 2.40 -5.79
C PHE A 21 4.51 2.02 -5.33
N GLY A 22 4.90 0.79 -5.64
CA GLY A 22 6.20 0.24 -5.28
C GLY A 22 7.29 0.36 -6.36
N PRO A 23 8.53 -0.05 -6.03
CA PRO A 23 8.98 -0.44 -4.70
C PRO A 23 9.12 0.79 -3.78
N VAL A 24 8.57 0.71 -2.56
CA VAL A 24 8.61 1.76 -1.54
C VAL A 24 9.13 1.17 -0.23
N GLY A 25 9.92 1.92 0.53
CA GLY A 25 10.38 1.48 1.84
C GLY A 25 9.25 1.55 2.86
N VAL A 26 8.77 0.39 3.31
CA VAL A 26 7.68 0.23 4.27
C VAL A 26 8.14 -0.22 5.66
N ASP A 27 9.42 -0.61 5.81
CA ASP A 27 9.97 -1.01 7.11
C ASP A 27 10.41 0.23 7.91
N PRO A 28 9.71 0.59 9.01
CA PRO A 28 10.07 1.74 9.83
C PRO A 28 11.43 1.60 10.53
N ASN A 29 12.00 0.40 10.61
CA ASN A 29 13.32 0.18 11.18
C ASN A 29 14.46 0.57 10.21
N VAL A 30 14.18 0.64 8.90
CA VAL A 30 15.16 1.00 7.87
C VAL A 30 15.01 2.48 7.49
N LYS A 31 15.46 3.35 8.39
CA LYS A 31 15.28 4.82 8.31
C LYS A 31 15.69 5.45 6.98
N ASP A 32 16.74 4.93 6.34
CA ASP A 32 17.26 5.49 5.08
C ASP A 32 16.29 5.34 3.90
N THR A 33 15.36 4.38 4.00
CA THR A 33 14.42 4.05 2.91
C THR A 33 12.96 4.20 3.30
N TYR A 34 12.64 4.25 4.60
CA TYR A 34 11.26 4.32 5.06
C TYR A 34 10.54 5.56 4.51
N GLY A 35 9.41 5.35 3.84
CA GLY A 35 8.65 6.41 3.20
C GLY A 35 9.24 6.96 1.90
N ARG A 36 10.19 6.25 1.30
CA ARG A 36 10.82 6.63 0.03
C ARG A 36 10.55 5.62 -1.06
N ILE A 37 10.35 6.09 -2.29
CA ILE A 37 10.38 5.21 -3.46
C ILE A 37 11.82 4.71 -3.65
N LEU A 38 12.02 3.40 -3.78
CA LEU A 38 13.36 2.81 -3.84
C LEU A 38 14.03 3.06 -5.20
N SER A 39 15.36 3.05 -5.21
CA SER A 39 16.20 3.25 -6.40
C SER A 39 15.94 2.22 -7.51
N SER A 40 15.41 1.05 -7.16
CA SER A 40 15.03 -0.02 -8.09
C SER A 40 13.72 0.24 -8.84
N SER A 41 13.01 1.34 -8.59
CA SER A 41 11.74 1.62 -9.27
C SER A 41 11.89 1.69 -10.80
N PRO A 42 10.94 1.12 -11.57
CA PRO A 42 10.93 1.26 -13.02
C PRO A 42 10.62 2.70 -13.46
N LYS A 43 9.99 3.51 -12.59
CA LYS A 43 9.69 4.93 -12.83
C LYS A 43 10.89 5.79 -12.40
N LYS A 44 11.75 6.14 -13.36
CA LYS A 44 13.06 6.78 -13.12
C LYS A 44 12.97 8.07 -12.31
N GLU A 45 11.97 8.89 -12.61
CA GLU A 45 11.74 10.21 -12.01
C GLU A 45 11.31 10.12 -10.54
N TRP A 46 10.86 8.94 -10.12
CA TRP A 46 10.40 8.70 -8.76
C TRP A 46 11.46 8.04 -7.87
N ARG A 47 12.58 7.59 -8.42
CA ARG A 47 13.63 6.90 -7.65
C ARG A 47 14.16 7.79 -6.53
N ASN A 48 14.22 7.24 -5.33
CA ASN A 48 14.68 7.90 -4.09
C ASN A 48 13.86 9.13 -3.67
N VAL A 49 12.66 9.33 -4.24
CA VAL A 49 11.78 10.43 -3.82
C VAL A 49 11.32 10.19 -2.39
N ASP A 50 11.53 11.20 -1.54
CA ASP A 50 11.00 11.26 -0.19
C ASP A 50 9.53 11.72 -0.23
N LEU A 51 8.62 10.78 0.03
CA LEU A 51 7.19 11.05 -0.01
C LEU A 51 6.71 11.73 1.27
N ILE A 52 7.41 11.52 2.37
CA ILE A 52 6.89 11.82 3.70
C ILE A 52 7.24 13.23 4.13
N ARG A 53 8.48 13.67 3.88
CA ARG A 53 8.90 15.00 4.31
C ARG A 53 7.99 16.13 3.80
N PRO A 54 7.62 16.22 2.52
CA PRO A 54 6.74 17.28 2.03
C PRO A 54 5.33 17.22 2.62
N LEU A 55 4.87 16.03 3.00
CA LEU A 55 3.56 15.83 3.64
C LEU A 55 3.60 16.28 5.10
N LEU A 56 4.63 15.88 5.86
CA LEU A 56 4.84 16.31 7.25
C LEU A 56 5.02 17.82 7.38
N GLU A 57 5.73 18.46 6.45
CA GLU A 57 5.82 19.93 6.37
C GLU A 57 4.44 20.61 6.23
N ALA A 58 3.43 19.91 5.70
CA ALA A 58 2.08 20.43 5.55
C ALA A 58 1.12 20.05 6.69
N VAL A 59 1.26 18.85 7.27
CA VAL A 59 0.35 18.32 8.31
C VAL A 59 0.86 18.49 9.74
N GLY A 60 2.16 18.75 9.91
CA GLY A 60 2.87 18.90 11.18
C GLY A 60 3.97 17.85 11.35
N GLU A 61 5.19 18.28 11.69
CA GLU A 61 6.39 17.42 11.77
C GLU A 61 6.26 16.28 12.79
N ASP A 62 5.52 16.51 13.88
CA ASP A 62 5.29 15.51 14.93
C ASP A 62 4.11 14.55 14.64
N THR A 63 3.52 14.61 13.43
CA THR A 63 2.35 13.79 13.09
C THR A 63 2.78 12.33 12.93
N PRO A 64 2.21 11.38 13.70
CA PRO A 64 2.46 9.95 13.50
C PRO A 64 2.09 9.55 12.08
N TYR A 65 2.94 8.77 11.42
CA TYR A 65 2.66 8.34 10.05
C TYR A 65 2.98 6.86 9.82
N LEU A 66 2.30 6.28 8.84
CA LEU A 66 2.58 4.95 8.32
C LEU A 66 2.58 4.98 6.80
N VAL A 67 3.51 4.23 6.21
CA VAL A 67 3.64 4.05 4.77
C VAL A 67 3.40 2.60 4.43
N GLU A 68 2.58 2.40 3.41
CA GLU A 68 2.20 1.09 2.90
C GLU A 68 2.14 1.12 1.37
N THR A 69 2.15 -0.04 0.75
CA THR A 69 1.92 -0.15 -0.69
C THR A 69 0.44 0.08 -1.04
N ASP A 70 0.19 0.47 -2.28
CA ASP A 70 -1.15 0.64 -2.85
C ASP A 70 -1.96 -0.66 -2.96
N VAL A 71 -1.36 -1.82 -2.69
CA VAL A 71 -2.04 -3.12 -2.66
C VAL A 71 -2.19 -3.68 -1.25
N ASN A 72 -1.24 -3.47 -0.33
CA ASN A 72 -1.38 -3.93 1.06
C ASN A 72 -2.32 -3.04 1.88
N ALA A 73 -2.32 -1.72 1.65
CA ALA A 73 -3.20 -0.82 2.37
C ALA A 73 -4.69 -1.23 2.22
N PRO A 74 -5.21 -1.45 1.00
CA PRO A 74 -6.56 -1.98 0.84
C PRO A 74 -6.69 -3.43 1.34
N ALA A 75 -5.69 -4.30 1.17
CA ALA A 75 -5.74 -5.65 1.75
C ALA A 75 -5.96 -5.65 3.27
N TRP A 76 -5.26 -4.75 3.96
CA TRP A 76 -5.41 -4.57 5.40
C TRP A 76 -6.78 -3.98 5.78
N ALA A 77 -7.27 -3.02 5.00
CA ALA A 77 -8.60 -2.46 5.21
C ALA A 77 -9.70 -3.54 5.09
N GLU A 78 -9.65 -4.36 4.04
CA GLU A 78 -10.59 -5.47 3.81
C GLU A 78 -10.50 -6.54 4.92
N TYR A 79 -9.27 -6.90 5.32
CA TYR A 79 -9.04 -7.82 6.44
C TYR A 79 -9.72 -7.31 7.72
N MET A 80 -9.48 -6.04 8.06
CA MET A 80 -10.04 -5.42 9.25
C MET A 80 -11.57 -5.30 9.16
N TYR A 81 -12.12 -4.98 7.99
CA TYR A 81 -13.56 -4.91 7.80
C TYR A 81 -14.22 -6.27 7.99
N ASN A 82 -13.70 -7.33 7.36
CA ASN A 82 -14.22 -8.70 7.50
C ASN A 82 -14.21 -9.15 8.98
N ASN A 83 -13.16 -8.83 9.72
CA ASN A 83 -12.99 -9.30 11.10
C ASN A 83 -13.64 -8.40 12.17
N LYS A 84 -14.14 -7.21 11.82
CA LYS A 84 -14.85 -6.30 12.74
C LYS A 84 -16.35 -6.58 12.81
N ASN A 85 -16.96 -7.11 11.76
CA ASN A 85 -18.41 -7.27 11.67
C ASN A 85 -18.87 -8.60 12.30
N ASP A 86 -19.00 -8.62 13.63
CA ASP A 86 -19.68 -9.70 14.37
C ASP A 86 -21.22 -9.44 14.49
N ASN A 87 -21.73 -8.32 13.93
CA ASN A 87 -23.05 -7.75 14.27
C ASN A 87 -24.16 -7.88 13.22
N ASP A 88 -23.88 -8.37 12.01
CA ASP A 88 -24.93 -8.68 11.04
C ASP A 88 -25.02 -10.20 10.97
N GLY A 89 -26.19 -10.77 11.27
CA GLY A 89 -26.42 -12.20 11.51
C GLY A 89 -26.13 -13.13 10.33
N GLN A 90 -25.34 -12.69 9.36
CA GLN A 90 -24.86 -13.42 8.20
C GLN A 90 -23.35 -13.15 7.93
N LEU A 91 -22.58 -14.24 8.06
CA LEU A 91 -21.62 -14.73 7.05
C LEU A 91 -20.13 -14.35 7.01
N ASN A 92 -19.56 -13.51 7.89
CA ASN A 92 -18.10 -13.33 7.87
C ASN A 92 -17.41 -14.14 8.96
N LYS A 93 -17.05 -15.40 8.63
CA LYS A 93 -16.12 -16.17 9.45
C LYS A 93 -14.82 -15.37 9.57
N LYS A 94 -14.32 -15.20 10.79
CA LYS A 94 -13.01 -14.56 11.03
C LYS A 94 -11.96 -15.24 10.15
N ILE A 95 -11.32 -14.46 9.30
CA ILE A 95 -10.25 -14.92 8.43
C ILE A 95 -8.91 -14.61 9.08
N SER A 96 -7.95 -15.51 8.94
CA SER A 96 -6.57 -15.27 9.36
C SER A 96 -5.74 -14.62 8.26
N SER A 97 -6.15 -14.76 7.01
CA SER A 97 -5.38 -14.32 5.84
C SER A 97 -6.30 -13.86 4.71
N ILE A 98 -5.84 -12.91 3.89
CA ILE A 98 -6.51 -12.42 2.69
C ILE A 98 -5.47 -12.10 1.61
N ALA A 99 -5.84 -12.34 0.35
CA ALA A 99 -5.14 -11.82 -0.81
C ALA A 99 -6.05 -10.79 -1.50
N TYR A 100 -5.55 -9.56 -1.65
CA TYR A 100 -6.20 -8.49 -2.38
C TYR A 100 -5.51 -8.32 -3.72
N ILE A 101 -6.26 -8.44 -4.82
CA ILE A 101 -5.70 -8.39 -6.17
C ILE A 101 -6.33 -7.22 -6.90
N THR A 102 -5.49 -6.31 -7.40
CA THR A 102 -5.92 -5.25 -8.32
C THR A 102 -5.67 -5.71 -9.74
N VAL A 103 -6.62 -5.44 -10.64
CA VAL A 103 -6.48 -5.68 -12.08
C VAL A 103 -6.86 -4.38 -12.80
N GLY A 104 -5.89 -3.79 -13.48
CA GLY A 104 -6.05 -2.53 -14.21
C GLY A 104 -4.93 -2.38 -15.24
N THR A 105 -4.26 -1.21 -15.28
CA THR A 105 -3.06 -1.03 -16.12
C THR A 105 -1.94 -2.04 -15.78
N GLY A 106 -1.92 -2.54 -14.56
CA GLY A 106 -1.11 -3.67 -14.13
C GLY A 106 -1.91 -4.58 -13.19
N VAL A 107 -1.28 -5.66 -12.75
CA VAL A 107 -1.82 -6.57 -11.73
C VAL A 107 -0.96 -6.46 -10.47
N GLY A 108 -1.58 -6.09 -9.36
CA GLY A 108 -0.93 -5.95 -8.06
C GLY A 108 -1.54 -6.88 -7.03
N VAL A 109 -0.74 -7.37 -6.08
CA VAL A 109 -1.20 -8.31 -5.05
C VAL A 109 -0.73 -7.84 -3.68
N GLY A 110 -1.69 -7.56 -2.79
CA GLY A 110 -1.48 -7.30 -1.37
C GLY A 110 -1.87 -8.53 -0.56
N LEU A 111 -1.10 -8.83 0.49
CA LEU A 111 -1.28 -10.03 1.29
C LEU A 111 -1.32 -9.67 2.77
N VAL A 112 -2.30 -10.22 3.47
CA VAL A 112 -2.29 -10.32 4.93
C VAL A 112 -2.24 -11.81 5.26
N ILE A 113 -1.23 -12.24 6.02
CA ILE A 113 -1.06 -13.63 6.43
C ILE A 113 -0.97 -13.68 7.95
N HIS A 114 -1.77 -14.55 8.57
CA HIS A 114 -1.86 -14.66 10.04
C HIS A 114 -2.10 -13.29 10.73
N GLY A 115 -2.95 -12.45 10.13
CA GLY A 115 -3.30 -11.14 10.64
C GLY A 115 -2.19 -10.08 10.53
N LYS A 116 -1.17 -10.32 9.70
CA LYS A 116 -0.08 -9.36 9.46
C LYS A 116 0.06 -9.06 7.96
N PRO A 117 0.11 -7.78 7.55
CA PRO A 117 0.52 -7.42 6.19
C PRO A 117 1.88 -8.01 5.88
N VAL A 118 2.05 -8.56 4.68
CA VAL A 118 3.30 -9.15 4.23
C VAL A 118 4.08 -8.09 3.47
N HIS A 119 5.26 -7.73 3.97
CA HIS A 119 6.19 -6.84 3.29
C HIS A 119 7.36 -7.68 2.78
N GLY A 120 7.40 -7.92 1.46
CA GLY A 120 8.45 -8.71 0.82
C GLY A 120 8.70 -8.27 -0.61
N MET A 121 9.77 -8.78 -1.24
CA MET A 121 10.18 -8.45 -2.61
C MET A 121 9.09 -8.64 -3.68
N MET A 122 8.06 -9.43 -3.38
CA MET A 122 6.98 -9.82 -4.30
C MET A 122 5.91 -8.74 -4.52
N HIS A 123 5.97 -7.62 -3.78
CA HIS A 123 4.95 -6.57 -3.87
C HIS A 123 4.69 -6.00 -5.28
N PRO A 124 5.66 -5.98 -6.21
CA PRO A 124 5.40 -5.58 -7.60
C PRO A 124 5.08 -6.74 -8.56
N GLU A 125 5.28 -8.01 -8.20
CA GLU A 125 5.42 -9.09 -9.22
C GLU A 125 4.41 -10.25 -9.13
N GLY A 126 3.38 -10.18 -8.28
CA GLY A 126 2.27 -11.14 -8.35
C GLY A 126 1.58 -11.17 -9.73
N GLY A 127 1.61 -10.04 -10.45
CA GLY A 127 1.14 -9.94 -11.84
C GLY A 127 2.09 -10.52 -12.89
N HIS A 128 3.33 -10.83 -12.53
CA HIS A 128 4.35 -11.38 -13.43
C HIS A 128 4.44 -12.92 -13.36
N VAL A 129 3.54 -13.56 -12.61
CA VAL A 129 3.39 -15.01 -12.63
C VAL A 129 3.05 -15.46 -14.04
N THR A 130 3.88 -16.33 -14.62
CA THR A 130 3.60 -16.91 -15.93
C THR A 130 2.34 -17.74 -15.86
N VAL A 131 1.32 -17.35 -16.62
CA VAL A 131 0.08 -18.11 -16.77
C VAL A 131 0.14 -18.96 -18.03
N LYS A 132 -0.52 -20.13 -18.01
CA LYS A 132 -0.67 -20.95 -19.21
C LYS A 132 -1.62 -20.23 -20.17
N PRO A 133 -1.23 -19.95 -21.42
CA PRO A 133 -2.14 -19.39 -22.41
C PRO A 133 -3.34 -20.32 -22.63
N LEU A 134 -4.50 -19.74 -22.91
CA LEU A 134 -5.67 -20.52 -23.32
C LEU A 134 -5.38 -21.20 -24.67
N SER A 135 -5.99 -22.36 -24.91
CA SER A 135 -5.74 -23.18 -26.11
C SER A 135 -6.02 -22.46 -27.43
N ASN A 136 -6.79 -21.38 -27.39
CA ASN A 136 -7.21 -20.57 -28.52
C ASN A 136 -6.85 -19.08 -28.32
N ASP A 137 -5.88 -18.79 -27.44
CA ASP A 137 -5.41 -17.44 -27.23
C ASP A 137 -4.63 -16.95 -28.47
N THR A 138 -5.07 -15.83 -29.04
CA THR A 138 -4.44 -15.19 -30.21
C THR A 138 -3.74 -13.89 -29.84
N PHE A 139 -3.70 -13.53 -28.55
CA PHE A 139 -3.04 -12.32 -28.09
C PHE A 139 -1.52 -12.53 -28.07
N HIS A 140 -0.80 -11.76 -28.90
CA HIS A 140 0.65 -11.79 -29.06
C HIS A 140 1.25 -10.41 -28.74
#